data_AF-A0A523AFY2-F1
#
_entry.id   AF-A0A523AFY2-F1
#
_cell.length_a   1.000
_cell.length_b   1.000
_cell.length_c   1.000
_cell.angle_alpha   90.00
_cell.angle_beta   90.00
_cell.angle_gamma   90.00
#
_symmetry.space_group_name_H-M   'P 1'
#
loop_
_entity.id
_entity.type
_entity.pdbx_description
1 polymer ?
#
loop_
_entity_poly.entity_id
_entity_poly.type
_entity_poly.pdbx_seq_one_letter_code
_entity_poly.pdbx_strand_id
1 'polypeptide(L)'
;MFQKLLLFLAIIFPIISFPHAERIFTTPETCTECHGVFYTNWSQSMHSNAAKDPYFLAKLSNEVVVVGSFVEEECAKCHTPTAKLEAKLNRMEAIILRSGFLNKSNELYEFAIDGVSCTLCHQIKKNNFSRNYLIDINYKKPERAIYGPFIPMYSIEMYRNSGYFPTRSENFLKSDLCGNCHVVYTPTIEDGKITKFFAEQTTFLEWKNSIYNPDRPCQSCHISMSFCQIYCVFSVFAHHHTLVDLNLIF
;
A
#
# COMPACT_ATOMS: atom_id res chain seq x y z
N MET A 1 62.90 3.66 -24.98
CA MET A 1 61.68 4.39 -25.42
C MET A 1 60.58 3.35 -25.62
N PHE A 2 59.35 3.65 -25.17
CA PHE A 2 58.14 2.80 -25.16
C PHE A 2 57.83 2.02 -23.87
N GLN A 3 57.43 2.80 -22.86
CA GLN A 3 56.60 2.35 -21.75
C GLN A 3 55.16 2.19 -22.28
N LYS A 4 54.66 0.94 -22.36
CA LYS A 4 53.27 0.65 -22.77
C LYS A 4 52.33 1.06 -21.64
N LEU A 5 51.63 2.17 -21.83
CA LEU A 5 50.52 2.64 -21.02
C LEU A 5 49.34 1.67 -21.22
N LEU A 6 49.06 0.81 -20.24
CA LEU A 6 47.81 0.07 -20.19
C LEU A 6 46.68 1.05 -19.82
N LEU A 7 45.91 1.49 -20.81
CA LEU A 7 44.61 2.12 -20.57
C LEU A 7 43.64 1.06 -20.04
N PHE A 8 43.29 1.16 -18.75
CA PHE A 8 42.09 0.52 -18.22
C PHE A 8 40.88 1.26 -18.80
N LEU A 9 40.24 0.68 -19.81
CA LEU A 9 38.88 1.05 -20.19
C LEU A 9 37.96 0.64 -19.03
N ALA A 10 37.60 1.61 -18.18
CA ALA A 10 36.51 1.45 -17.24
C ALA A 10 35.24 1.22 -18.05
N ILE A 11 34.74 -0.01 -18.06
CA ILE A 11 33.41 -0.33 -18.58
C ILE A 11 32.44 0.38 -17.65
N ILE A 12 31.94 1.55 -18.07
CA ILE A 12 30.84 2.24 -17.41
C ILE A 12 29.60 1.40 -17.69
N PHE A 13 29.35 0.39 -16.86
CA PHE A 13 28.02 -0.19 -16.79
C PHE A 13 27.08 0.93 -16.33
N PRO A 14 26.01 1.24 -17.08
CA PRO A 14 25.02 2.19 -16.58
C PRO A 14 24.52 1.64 -15.24
N ILE A 15 24.72 2.42 -14.18
CA ILE A 15 24.16 2.10 -12.87
C ILE A 15 22.65 2.18 -13.05
N ILE A 16 22.00 1.02 -13.16
CA ILE A 16 20.54 0.96 -13.19
C ILE A 16 20.08 1.41 -11.80
N SER A 17 19.53 2.62 -11.73
CA SER A 17 18.95 3.19 -10.52
C SER A 17 17.45 2.95 -10.54
N PHE A 18 16.92 2.34 -9.49
CA PHE A 18 15.49 2.10 -9.34
C PHE A 18 14.84 3.17 -8.45
N PRO A 19 13.59 3.56 -8.72
CA PRO A 19 12.86 4.48 -7.86
C PRO A 19 12.83 3.98 -6.42
N HIS A 20 13.22 4.83 -5.47
CA HIS A 20 13.25 4.50 -4.04
C HIS A 20 14.00 3.18 -3.74
N ALA A 21 15.19 2.97 -4.33
CA ALA A 21 15.94 1.72 -4.24
C ALA A 21 16.25 1.25 -2.80
N GLU A 22 16.47 2.19 -1.87
CA GLU A 22 16.76 1.90 -0.46
C GLU A 22 15.50 1.75 0.42
N ARG A 23 14.31 2.01 -0.13
CA ARG A 23 13.03 1.90 0.58
C ARG A 23 12.32 0.60 0.19
N ILE A 24 11.44 0.12 1.07
CA ILE A 24 10.64 -1.08 0.77
C ILE A 24 9.45 -0.74 -0.13
N PHE A 25 8.96 0.50 -0.08
CA PHE A 25 7.89 0.99 -0.94
C PHE A 25 8.41 1.90 -2.06
N THR A 26 7.51 2.18 -2.99
CA THR A 26 7.68 3.22 -4.00
C THR A 26 6.36 3.94 -4.16
N THR A 27 6.41 5.21 -4.53
CA THR A 27 5.21 6.01 -4.74
C THR A 27 4.46 5.55 -6.00
N PRO A 28 3.13 5.71 -6.06
CA PRO A 28 2.28 5.31 -7.18
C PRO A 28 2.73 5.82 -8.55
N GLU A 29 3.42 6.96 -8.63
CA GLU A 29 3.91 7.55 -9.89
C GLU A 29 4.83 6.59 -10.65
N THR A 30 5.58 5.75 -9.93
CA THR A 30 6.42 4.71 -10.53
C THR A 30 5.59 3.69 -11.32
N CYS A 31 4.34 3.49 -10.95
CA CYS A 31 3.44 2.54 -11.60
C CYS A 31 2.68 3.17 -12.78
N THR A 32 2.49 4.50 -12.78
CA THR A 32 1.60 5.21 -13.71
C THR A 32 1.98 5.07 -15.18
N GLU A 33 3.28 4.93 -15.49
CA GLU A 33 3.74 4.77 -16.88
C GLU A 33 3.13 3.53 -17.56
N CYS A 34 3.01 2.41 -16.84
CA CYS A 34 2.42 1.18 -17.36
C CYS A 34 0.97 0.95 -16.89
N HIS A 35 0.57 1.54 -15.77
CA HIS A 35 -0.70 1.30 -15.09
C HIS A 35 -1.55 2.57 -14.95
N GLY A 36 -1.49 3.48 -15.92
CA GLY A 36 -2.17 4.79 -15.86
C GLY A 36 -3.67 4.70 -15.52
N VAL A 37 -4.41 3.76 -16.12
CA VAL A 37 -5.84 3.56 -15.81
C VAL A 37 -6.05 3.15 -14.35
N PHE A 38 -5.22 2.25 -13.81
CA PHE A 38 -5.33 1.83 -12.41
C PHE A 38 -4.91 2.95 -11.45
N TYR A 39 -3.90 3.73 -11.81
CA TYR A 39 -3.53 4.93 -11.06
C TYR A 39 -4.69 5.92 -11.01
N THR A 40 -5.32 6.25 -12.15
CA THR A 40 -6.47 7.15 -12.18
C THR A 40 -7.60 6.66 -11.29
N ASN A 41 -7.95 5.37 -11.40
CA ASN A 41 -8.99 4.76 -10.58
C ASN A 41 -8.67 4.80 -9.08
N TRP A 42 -7.46 4.38 -8.70
CA TRP A 42 -7.00 4.43 -7.31
C TRP A 42 -6.97 5.85 -6.77
N SER A 43 -6.49 6.82 -7.57
CA SER A 43 -6.34 8.21 -7.14
C SER A 43 -7.65 8.87 -6.74
N GLN A 44 -8.79 8.34 -7.22
CA GLN A 44 -10.14 8.80 -6.90
C GLN A 44 -10.81 8.04 -5.74
N SER A 45 -10.15 7.01 -5.19
CA SER A 45 -10.71 6.16 -4.14
C SER A 45 -10.51 6.73 -2.72
N MET A 46 -11.22 6.18 -1.73
CA MET A 46 -10.93 6.49 -0.33
C MET A 46 -9.59 5.93 0.14
N HIS A 47 -9.00 4.96 -0.58
CA HIS A 47 -7.67 4.44 -0.27
C HIS A 47 -6.56 5.47 -0.54
N SER A 48 -6.61 6.19 -1.67
CA SER A 48 -5.67 7.28 -1.96
C SER A 48 -5.89 8.52 -1.09
N ASN A 49 -7.11 8.67 -0.56
CA ASN A 49 -7.51 9.77 0.30
C ASN A 49 -7.45 9.43 1.80
N ALA A 50 -7.05 8.22 2.16
CA ALA A 50 -7.11 7.74 3.55
C ALA A 50 -6.35 8.65 4.53
N ALA A 51 -5.24 9.24 4.11
CA ALA A 51 -4.44 10.15 4.92
C ALA A 51 -4.93 11.62 4.91
N LYS A 52 -5.78 11.98 3.94
CA LYS A 52 -6.12 13.37 3.58
C LYS A 52 -7.59 13.71 3.79
N ASP A 53 -8.42 12.72 4.08
CA ASP A 53 -9.84 12.92 4.36
C ASP A 53 -10.04 13.89 5.54
N PRO A 54 -10.73 15.03 5.35
CA PRO A 54 -10.98 15.99 6.41
C PRO A 54 -11.71 15.41 7.63
N TYR A 55 -12.59 14.42 7.43
CA TYR A 55 -13.29 13.78 8.55
C TYR A 55 -12.32 12.97 9.41
N PHE A 56 -11.50 12.13 8.78
CA PHE A 56 -10.40 11.44 9.44
C PHE A 56 -9.48 12.41 10.19
N LEU A 57 -9.03 13.50 9.55
CA LEU A 57 -8.13 14.47 10.18
C LEU A 57 -8.77 15.14 11.39
N ALA A 58 -10.06 15.50 11.32
CA ALA A 58 -10.79 16.06 12.44
C ALA A 58 -10.89 15.05 13.60
N LYS A 59 -11.29 13.80 13.31
CA LYS A 59 -11.38 12.73 14.31
C LYS A 59 -10.03 12.45 14.96
N LEU A 60 -8.97 12.29 14.17
CA LEU A 60 -7.61 12.06 14.69
C LEU A 60 -7.16 13.21 15.59
N SER A 61 -7.40 14.46 15.18
CA SER A 61 -7.02 15.62 15.99
C SER A 61 -7.74 15.65 17.34
N ASN A 62 -9.02 15.24 17.38
CA ASN A 62 -9.78 15.09 18.61
C ASN A 62 -9.24 13.95 19.49
N GLU A 63 -8.98 12.78 18.91
CA GLU A 63 -8.42 11.65 19.66
C GLU A 63 -7.07 12.00 20.28
N VAL A 64 -6.19 12.72 19.56
CA VAL A 64 -4.91 13.17 20.11
C VAL A 64 -5.10 14.06 21.35
N VAL A 65 -6.16 14.86 21.41
CA VAL A 65 -6.49 15.67 22.60
C VAL A 65 -7.02 14.80 23.74
N VAL A 66 -7.86 13.81 23.43
CA VAL A 66 -8.55 12.97 24.44
C VAL A 66 -7.60 11.95 25.06
N VAL A 67 -6.82 11.25 24.23
CA VAL A 67 -5.98 10.12 24.70
C VAL A 67 -4.49 10.40 24.56
N GLY A 68 -4.07 11.36 23.73
CA GLY A 68 -2.66 11.69 23.50
C GLY A 68 -2.12 11.18 22.17
N SER A 69 -0.87 11.54 21.83
CA SER A 69 -0.29 11.33 20.50
C SER A 69 -0.03 9.87 20.13
N PHE A 70 -0.01 8.93 21.09
CA PHE A 70 0.21 7.52 20.76
C PHE A 70 -0.89 6.96 19.83
N VAL A 71 -2.10 7.56 19.83
CA VAL A 71 -3.20 7.16 18.95
C VAL A 71 -2.87 7.37 17.47
N GLU A 72 -1.96 8.30 17.16
CA GLU A 72 -1.52 8.54 15.78
C GLU A 72 -0.86 7.31 15.18
N GLU A 73 -0.05 6.57 15.96
CA GLU A 73 0.55 5.32 15.51
C GLU A 73 -0.51 4.24 15.22
N GLU A 74 -1.58 4.19 16.03
CA GLU A 74 -2.69 3.26 15.82
C GLU A 74 -3.43 3.58 14.50
N CYS A 75 -3.74 4.86 14.26
CA CYS A 75 -4.39 5.32 13.04
C CYS A 75 -3.50 5.15 11.79
N ALA A 76 -2.19 5.35 11.93
CA ALA A 76 -1.21 5.24 10.84
C ALA A 76 -1.13 3.84 10.24
N LYS A 77 -1.56 2.80 10.98
CA LYS A 77 -1.63 1.40 10.48
C LYS A 77 -2.56 1.22 9.29
N CYS A 78 -3.58 2.06 9.15
CA CYS A 78 -4.58 1.97 8.08
C CYS A 78 -4.59 3.21 7.18
N HIS A 79 -4.37 4.40 7.73
CA HIS A 79 -4.49 5.65 6.99
C HIS A 79 -3.20 6.11 6.29
N THR A 80 -2.03 5.73 6.81
CA THR A 80 -0.71 6.00 6.21
C THR A 80 0.23 4.78 6.30
N PRO A 81 -0.22 3.58 5.90
CA PRO A 81 0.43 2.30 6.24
C PRO A 81 1.86 2.17 5.70
N THR A 82 2.12 2.67 4.50
CA THR A 82 3.45 2.70 3.87
C THR A 82 4.43 3.53 4.69
N ALA A 83 4.07 4.78 5.02
CA ALA A 83 4.89 5.65 5.86
C ALA A 83 5.11 5.07 7.25
N LYS A 84 4.06 4.51 7.88
CA LYS A 84 4.18 3.83 9.19
C LYS A 84 5.18 2.67 9.16
N LEU A 85 5.15 1.87 8.09
CA LEU A 85 6.04 0.71 7.96
C LEU A 85 7.49 1.15 7.70
N GLU A 86 7.71 2.16 6.87
CA GLU A 86 9.02 2.79 6.68
C GLU A 86 9.55 3.38 7.99
N ALA A 87 8.73 4.14 8.71
CA ALA A 87 9.09 4.71 10.00
C ALA A 87 9.51 3.62 10.99
N LYS A 88 8.74 2.53 11.09
CA LYS A 88 9.08 1.38 11.93
C LYS A 88 10.45 0.78 11.57
N LEU A 89 10.74 0.60 10.28
CA LEU A 89 12.02 0.06 9.83
C LEU A 89 13.20 0.99 10.12
N ASN A 90 12.95 2.30 10.11
CA ASN A 90 13.95 3.34 10.36
C ASN A 90 13.96 3.82 11.82
N ARG A 91 13.22 3.16 12.72
CA ARG A 91 13.10 3.51 14.16
C ARG A 91 12.62 4.94 14.40
N MET A 92 11.72 5.40 13.56
CA MET A 92 11.05 6.70 13.66
C MET A 92 9.67 6.53 14.27
N GLU A 93 9.18 7.57 14.94
CA GLU A 93 7.80 7.60 15.43
C GLU A 93 6.80 7.74 14.28
N ALA A 94 5.63 7.11 14.42
CA ALA A 94 4.55 7.19 13.45
C ALA A 94 3.54 8.28 13.83
N ILE A 95 3.99 9.53 13.79
CA ILE A 95 3.16 10.73 14.02
C ILE A 95 2.61 11.21 12.68
N ILE A 96 1.30 11.45 12.59
CA ILE A 96 0.62 11.85 11.35
C ILE A 96 0.52 13.39 11.28
N LEU A 97 0.04 14.01 12.36
CA LEU A 97 -0.31 15.43 12.41
C LEU A 97 0.93 16.32 12.66
N ARG A 98 0.73 17.64 12.62
CA ARG A 98 1.73 18.67 12.99
C ARG A 98 3.02 18.55 12.17
N SER A 99 4.15 18.28 12.82
CA SER A 99 5.47 18.06 12.19
C SER A 99 5.68 16.60 11.76
N GLY A 100 4.66 15.75 11.89
CA GLY A 100 4.67 14.35 11.49
C GLY A 100 4.55 14.16 9.98
N PHE A 101 3.99 13.03 9.58
CA PHE A 101 3.95 12.58 8.19
C PHE A 101 3.25 13.53 7.23
N LEU A 102 2.27 14.30 7.66
CA LEU A 102 1.57 15.26 6.79
C LEU A 102 2.30 16.59 6.62
N ASN A 103 3.48 16.75 7.22
CA ASN A 103 4.36 17.89 6.98
C ASN A 103 5.19 17.64 5.71
N LYS A 104 5.16 18.58 4.75
CA LYS A 104 5.92 18.50 3.48
C LYS A 104 7.44 18.35 3.66
N SER A 105 7.99 18.77 4.79
CA SER A 105 9.41 18.62 5.12
C SER A 105 9.76 17.25 5.71
N ASN A 106 8.77 16.40 6.01
CA ASN A 106 8.99 15.05 6.49
C ASN A 106 9.48 14.15 5.34
N GLU A 107 10.53 13.36 5.56
CA GLU A 107 11.08 12.47 4.53
C GLU A 107 10.12 11.36 4.07
N LEU A 108 9.07 11.07 4.85
CA LEU A 108 8.03 10.09 4.53
C LEU A 108 6.73 10.75 4.02
N TYR A 109 6.75 12.06 3.74
CA TYR A 109 5.56 12.81 3.33
C TYR A 109 4.85 12.18 2.14
N GLU A 110 5.56 11.93 1.03
CA GLU A 110 4.97 11.35 -0.18
C GLU A 110 4.32 9.98 0.10
N PHE A 111 5.04 9.10 0.81
CA PHE A 111 4.49 7.80 1.20
C PHE A 111 3.26 7.90 2.10
N ALA A 112 3.16 8.95 2.91
CA ALA A 112 2.04 9.15 3.81
C ALA A 112 0.82 9.71 3.08
N ILE A 113 1.01 10.75 2.25
CA ILE A 113 -0.10 11.36 1.53
C ILE A 113 -0.70 10.45 0.46
N ASP A 114 0.02 9.41 0.02
CA ASP A 114 -0.54 8.36 -0.82
C ASP A 114 -1.53 7.44 -0.09
N GLY A 115 -1.64 7.52 1.24
CA GLY A 115 -2.55 6.67 2.00
C GLY A 115 -2.29 5.17 1.77
N VAL A 116 -3.33 4.43 1.39
CA VAL A 116 -3.24 3.01 1.04
C VAL A 116 -2.78 2.88 -0.42
N SER A 117 -1.46 2.91 -0.61
CA SER A 117 -0.79 2.95 -1.92
C SER A 117 -0.62 1.58 -2.61
N CYS A 118 -0.35 1.60 -3.92
CA CYS A 118 -0.18 0.42 -4.78
C CYS A 118 0.80 -0.61 -4.18
N THR A 119 1.98 -0.13 -3.76
CA THR A 119 3.05 -1.00 -3.28
C THR A 119 2.80 -1.58 -1.90
N LEU A 120 1.81 -1.08 -1.14
CA LEU A 120 1.36 -1.73 0.08
C LEU A 120 0.61 -3.02 -0.26
N CYS A 121 -0.52 -2.89 -0.94
CA CYS A 121 -1.39 -4.00 -1.28
C CYS A 121 -0.58 -5.07 -2.02
N HIS A 122 0.15 -4.64 -3.06
CA HIS A 122 0.93 -5.52 -3.91
C HIS A 122 2.20 -6.10 -3.26
N GLN A 123 2.56 -5.76 -2.03
CA GLN A 123 3.65 -6.44 -1.31
C GLN A 123 3.18 -7.39 -0.20
N ILE A 124 1.87 -7.47 0.06
CA ILE A 124 1.31 -8.41 1.03
C ILE A 124 1.50 -9.84 0.53
N LYS A 125 2.47 -10.53 1.12
CA LYS A 125 2.82 -11.93 0.82
C LYS A 125 1.85 -12.89 1.51
N LYS A 126 1.52 -12.60 2.78
CA LYS A 126 0.63 -13.42 3.60
C LYS A 126 -0.33 -12.54 4.38
N ASN A 127 -1.61 -12.89 4.34
CA ASN A 127 -2.65 -12.27 5.14
C ASN A 127 -2.61 -12.82 6.55
N ASN A 128 -2.79 -11.93 7.52
CA ASN A 128 -2.90 -12.28 8.93
C ASN A 128 -3.67 -11.13 9.57
N PHE A 129 -4.97 -11.36 9.78
CA PHE A 129 -6.02 -10.37 10.03
C PHE A 129 -5.65 -9.28 11.04
N SER A 130 -6.40 -8.17 11.00
CA SER A 130 -6.27 -7.09 11.98
C SER A 130 -4.84 -6.51 12.02
N ARG A 131 -4.31 -6.18 10.84
CA ARG A 131 -3.05 -5.44 10.61
C ARG A 131 -1.77 -6.25 10.85
N ASN A 132 -1.83 -7.58 10.83
CA ASN A 132 -0.66 -8.45 11.03
C ASN A 132 -0.12 -9.07 9.73
N TYR A 133 -0.50 -8.53 8.57
CA TYR A 133 -0.01 -8.99 7.27
C TYR A 133 1.52 -8.99 7.19
N LEU A 134 2.05 -9.91 6.38
CA LEU A 134 3.48 -10.07 6.19
C LEU A 134 3.89 -9.50 4.83
N ILE A 135 4.83 -8.57 4.86
CA ILE A 135 5.60 -8.08 3.72
C ILE A 135 7.01 -8.65 3.83
N ASP A 136 7.58 -9.06 2.69
CA ASP A 136 8.96 -9.53 2.66
C ASP A 136 9.92 -8.34 2.69
N ILE A 137 10.62 -8.16 3.81
CA ILE A 137 11.58 -7.06 3.99
C ILE A 137 13.03 -7.49 3.70
N ASN A 138 13.27 -8.78 3.48
CA ASN A 138 14.63 -9.31 3.32
C ASN A 138 15.18 -9.09 1.91
N TYR A 139 14.33 -9.08 0.90
CA TYR A 139 14.72 -8.82 -0.49
C TYR A 139 14.71 -7.32 -0.78
N LYS A 140 15.81 -6.76 -1.27
CA LYS A 140 15.85 -5.38 -1.78
C LYS A 140 15.47 -5.32 -3.26
N LYS A 141 15.17 -4.14 -3.78
CA LYS A 141 15.15 -3.96 -5.24
C LYS A 141 16.55 -4.27 -5.79
N PRO A 142 16.68 -4.99 -6.91
CA PRO A 142 15.61 -5.38 -7.84
C PRO A 142 14.95 -6.75 -7.58
N GLU A 143 15.33 -7.48 -6.53
CA GLU A 143 14.84 -8.83 -6.23
C GLU A 143 13.50 -8.85 -5.48
N ARG A 144 12.91 -7.67 -5.26
CA ARG A 144 11.69 -7.50 -4.48
C ARG A 144 10.47 -7.90 -5.29
N ALA A 145 9.75 -8.91 -4.82
CA ALA A 145 8.51 -9.35 -5.46
C ALA A 145 7.37 -8.35 -5.26
N ILE A 146 6.50 -8.28 -6.26
CA ILE A 146 5.20 -7.60 -6.20
C ILE A 146 4.13 -8.57 -6.71
N TYR A 147 3.06 -8.73 -5.94
CA TYR A 147 2.09 -9.79 -6.11
C TYR A 147 0.85 -9.29 -6.85
N GLY A 148 0.31 -10.09 -7.75
CA GLY A 148 -0.95 -9.79 -8.44
C GLY A 148 -1.67 -11.07 -8.85
N PRO A 149 -2.91 -10.96 -9.37
CA PRO A 149 -3.70 -12.13 -9.78
C PRO A 149 -3.13 -12.85 -11.02
N PHE A 150 -2.26 -12.19 -11.79
CA PHE A 150 -1.62 -12.74 -12.99
C PHE A 150 -0.20 -12.19 -13.15
N ILE A 151 0.61 -12.85 -13.97
CA ILE A 151 1.90 -12.32 -14.43
C ILE A 151 1.62 -11.41 -15.64
N PRO A 152 2.06 -10.15 -15.63
CA PRO A 152 1.83 -9.23 -16.75
C PRO A 152 2.62 -9.68 -17.98
N MET A 153 2.06 -9.43 -19.16
CA MET A 153 2.72 -9.72 -20.45
C MET A 153 4.06 -8.95 -20.59
N TYR A 154 4.10 -7.71 -20.10
CA TYR A 154 5.27 -6.82 -20.13
C TYR A 154 6.05 -6.82 -18.80
N SER A 155 6.40 -8.02 -18.32
CA SER A 155 7.06 -8.21 -17.02
C SER A 155 8.49 -7.66 -16.98
N ILE A 156 9.20 -7.67 -18.11
CA ILE A 156 10.56 -7.15 -18.23
C ILE A 156 10.55 -5.62 -18.12
N GLU A 157 9.62 -4.95 -18.81
CA GLU A 157 9.44 -3.50 -18.76
C GLU A 157 9.07 -3.05 -17.35
N MET A 158 8.12 -3.74 -16.73
CA MET A 158 7.74 -3.50 -15.34
C MET A 158 8.93 -3.61 -14.40
N TYR A 159 9.75 -4.66 -14.55
CA TYR A 159 10.98 -4.83 -13.77
C TYR A 159 11.97 -3.69 -14.00
N ARG A 160 12.23 -3.33 -15.26
CA ARG A 160 13.21 -2.27 -15.62
C ARG A 160 12.81 -0.90 -15.09
N ASN A 161 11.53 -0.57 -15.08
CA ASN A 161 11.05 0.75 -14.68
C ASN A 161 10.82 0.88 -13.16
N SER A 162 10.43 -0.22 -12.49
CA SER A 162 10.03 -0.17 -11.07
C SER A 162 11.01 -0.84 -10.10
N GLY A 163 11.86 -1.75 -10.59
CA GLY A 163 12.71 -2.60 -9.77
C GLY A 163 11.96 -3.69 -9.00
N TYR A 164 10.68 -3.95 -9.33
CA TYR A 164 9.91 -5.04 -8.74
C TYR A 164 9.77 -6.23 -9.69
N PHE A 165 9.79 -7.44 -9.13
CA PHE A 165 9.55 -8.68 -9.86
C PHE A 165 8.07 -9.10 -9.76
N PRO A 166 7.30 -9.07 -10.86
CA PRO A 166 5.89 -9.43 -10.81
C PRO A 166 5.71 -10.93 -10.54
N THR A 167 4.87 -11.25 -9.56
CA THR A 167 4.65 -12.61 -9.07
C THR A 167 3.15 -12.89 -8.97
N ARG A 168 2.68 -14.00 -9.55
CA ARG A 168 1.28 -14.41 -9.38
C ARG A 168 1.00 -14.84 -7.94
N SER A 169 -0.13 -14.42 -7.39
CA SER A 169 -0.60 -14.81 -6.06
C SER A 169 -2.11 -15.00 -6.05
N GLU A 170 -2.56 -16.20 -5.66
CA GLU A 170 -3.97 -16.50 -5.45
C GLU A 170 -4.58 -15.72 -4.27
N ASN A 171 -3.75 -15.20 -3.35
CA ASN A 171 -4.22 -14.38 -2.24
C ASN A 171 -4.86 -13.07 -2.72
N PHE A 172 -4.48 -12.58 -3.91
CA PHE A 172 -5.08 -11.38 -4.51
C PHE A 172 -6.53 -11.55 -4.92
N LEU A 173 -6.98 -12.80 -5.09
CA LEU A 173 -8.35 -13.15 -5.47
C LEU A 173 -9.25 -13.43 -4.26
N LYS A 174 -8.70 -13.35 -3.03
CA LYS A 174 -9.41 -13.69 -1.78
C LYS A 174 -9.67 -12.46 -0.94
N SER A 175 -10.84 -12.39 -0.32
CA SER A 175 -11.22 -11.31 0.60
C SER A 175 -10.26 -11.14 1.78
N ASP A 176 -9.48 -12.16 2.13
CA ASP A 176 -8.48 -12.12 3.20
C ASP A 176 -7.49 -10.95 3.05
N LEU A 177 -7.23 -10.48 1.82
CA LEU A 177 -6.42 -9.29 1.57
C LEU A 177 -7.05 -8.04 2.21
N CYS A 178 -8.37 -7.88 2.10
CA CYS A 178 -9.15 -6.79 2.65
C CYS A 178 -9.27 -6.90 4.18
N GLY A 179 -9.35 -8.13 4.72
CA GLY A 179 -9.43 -8.41 6.16
C GLY A 179 -8.18 -8.00 6.97
N ASN A 180 -7.10 -7.59 6.30
CA ASN A 180 -5.94 -6.99 6.94
C ASN A 180 -6.26 -5.59 7.50
N CYS A 181 -7.14 -4.84 6.85
CA CYS A 181 -7.50 -3.46 7.24
C CYS A 181 -8.96 -3.34 7.67
N HIS A 182 -9.88 -4.08 7.07
CA HIS A 182 -11.33 -4.06 7.38
C HIS A 182 -11.72 -4.93 8.60
N VAL A 183 -10.79 -5.03 9.54
CA VAL A 183 -10.97 -5.60 10.88
C VAL A 183 -10.25 -4.66 11.85
N VAL A 184 -10.99 -3.71 12.40
CA VAL A 184 -10.48 -2.61 13.21
C VAL A 184 -10.88 -2.84 14.66
N TYR A 185 -9.91 -3.34 15.42
CA TYR A 185 -9.95 -3.29 16.88
C TYR A 185 -9.10 -2.12 17.36
N THR A 186 -9.66 -1.23 18.16
CA THR A 186 -8.96 -0.09 18.77
C THR A 186 -8.81 -0.29 20.28
N PRO A 187 -7.69 0.16 20.88
CA PRO A 187 -7.52 0.09 22.32
C PRO A 187 -8.49 1.04 23.02
N THR A 188 -9.18 0.57 24.05
CA THR A 188 -9.89 1.43 25.00
C THR A 188 -8.93 1.84 26.11
N ILE A 189 -8.96 3.12 26.47
CA ILE A 189 -8.04 3.71 27.44
C ILE A 189 -8.82 4.26 28.62
N GLU A 190 -8.44 3.81 29.81
CA GLU A 190 -8.97 4.27 31.08
C GLU A 190 -7.74 4.64 31.94
N ASP A 191 -7.74 5.85 32.52
CA ASP A 191 -6.62 6.39 33.32
C ASP A 191 -5.24 6.27 32.64
N GLY A 192 -5.20 6.49 31.32
CA GLY A 192 -3.96 6.44 30.54
C GLY A 192 -3.40 5.03 30.29
N LYS A 193 -4.15 3.98 30.60
CA LYS A 193 -3.77 2.58 30.35
C LYS A 193 -4.74 1.91 29.40
N ILE A 194 -4.21 1.04 28.54
CA ILE A 194 -5.01 0.16 27.69
C ILE A 194 -5.68 -0.89 28.59
N THR A 195 -7.02 -0.91 28.62
CA THR A 195 -7.79 -1.86 29.44
C THR A 195 -8.39 -3.00 28.64
N LYS A 196 -8.82 -2.72 27.40
CA LYS A 196 -9.44 -3.69 26.49
C LYS A 196 -9.30 -3.23 25.05
N PHE A 197 -9.71 -4.09 24.11
CA PHE A 197 -9.88 -3.73 22.71
C PHE A 197 -11.36 -3.69 22.36
N PHE A 198 -11.78 -2.62 21.69
CA PHE A 198 -13.13 -2.44 21.18
C PHE A 198 -13.18 -2.75 19.69
N ALA A 199 -14.22 -3.45 19.24
CA ALA A 199 -14.47 -3.75 17.84
C ALA A 199 -15.12 -2.51 17.18
N GLU A 200 -14.30 -1.63 16.61
CA GLU A 200 -14.80 -0.39 16.00
C GLU A 200 -15.40 -0.64 14.62
N GLN A 201 -14.75 -1.48 13.81
CA GLN A 201 -15.27 -1.90 12.51
C GLN A 201 -14.91 -3.37 12.26
N THR A 202 -15.91 -4.20 11.94
CA THR A 202 -15.74 -5.64 11.74
C THR A 202 -16.32 -6.12 10.41
N THR A 203 -16.42 -5.25 9.41
CA THR A 203 -17.10 -5.54 8.13
C THR A 203 -16.56 -6.79 7.42
N PHE A 204 -15.24 -7.04 7.47
CA PHE A 204 -14.70 -8.29 6.92
C PHE A 204 -15.18 -9.53 7.71
N LEU A 205 -15.26 -9.44 9.04
CA LEU A 205 -15.76 -10.55 9.87
C LEU A 205 -17.27 -10.75 9.67
N GLU A 206 -18.03 -9.68 9.50
CA GLU A 206 -19.46 -9.74 9.15
C GLU A 206 -19.64 -10.44 7.81
N TRP A 207 -18.89 -10.05 6.77
CA TRP A 207 -18.88 -10.75 5.47
C TRP A 207 -18.49 -12.22 5.62
N LYS A 208 -17.43 -12.52 6.40
CA LYS A 208 -16.91 -13.88 6.59
C LYS A 208 -17.95 -14.82 7.24
N ASN A 209 -18.83 -14.27 8.08
CA ASN A 209 -19.92 -15.01 8.73
C ASN A 209 -21.26 -14.90 7.99
N SER A 210 -21.30 -14.26 6.81
CA SER A 210 -22.51 -14.11 6.01
C SER A 210 -22.68 -15.22 4.98
N ILE A 211 -23.85 -15.26 4.34
CA ILE A 211 -24.15 -16.15 3.21
C ILE A 211 -23.32 -15.86 1.95
N TYR A 212 -22.59 -14.74 1.91
CA TYR A 212 -21.79 -14.34 0.75
C TYR A 212 -20.39 -14.96 0.75
N ASN A 213 -19.94 -15.50 1.89
CA ASN A 213 -18.67 -16.21 1.97
C ASN A 213 -18.86 -17.71 1.63
N PRO A 214 -18.04 -18.33 0.77
CA PRO A 214 -16.91 -17.76 0.01
C PRO A 214 -17.27 -17.27 -1.40
N ASP A 215 -18.52 -17.46 -1.84
CA ASP A 215 -18.91 -17.35 -3.25
C ASP A 215 -18.83 -15.93 -3.83
N ARG A 216 -18.86 -14.90 -2.99
CA ARG A 216 -18.71 -13.49 -3.40
C ARG A 216 -17.57 -12.83 -2.62
N PRO A 217 -16.32 -12.91 -3.12
CA PRO A 217 -15.21 -12.21 -2.48
C PRO A 217 -15.39 -10.70 -2.60
N CYS A 218 -14.80 -9.93 -1.68
CA CYS A 218 -14.88 -8.46 -1.65
C CYS A 218 -14.54 -7.85 -3.02
N GLN A 219 -13.48 -8.38 -3.66
CA GLN A 219 -13.03 -7.96 -4.98
C GLN A 219 -14.11 -8.08 -6.05
N SER A 220 -14.97 -9.09 -5.99
CA SER A 220 -16.02 -9.31 -7.02
C SER A 220 -17.04 -8.18 -7.10
N CYS A 221 -17.23 -7.42 -6.01
CA CYS A 221 -18.13 -6.27 -5.96
C CYS A 221 -17.36 -4.93 -6.01
N HIS A 222 -16.30 -4.77 -5.22
CA HIS A 222 -15.61 -3.48 -5.06
C HIS A 222 -14.49 -3.24 -6.07
N ILE A 223 -14.01 -4.30 -6.73
CA ILE A 223 -12.91 -4.27 -7.68
C ILE A 223 -13.40 -4.96 -8.97
N SER A 224 -14.36 -4.32 -9.63
CA SER A 224 -15.04 -4.90 -10.80
C SER A 224 -14.02 -5.33 -11.87
N MET A 225 -14.23 -6.52 -12.45
CA MET A 225 -13.47 -6.88 -13.64
C MET A 225 -14.02 -6.07 -14.81
N SER A 226 -13.22 -5.14 -15.32
CA SER A 226 -13.52 -4.42 -16.56
C SER A 226 -12.62 -4.97 -17.66
N PHE A 227 -13.20 -5.32 -18.81
CA PHE A 227 -12.43 -5.63 -20.01
C PHE A 227 -11.51 -4.46 -20.34
N CYS A 228 -10.20 -4.66 -20.22
CA CYS A 228 -9.23 -3.70 -20.73
C CYS A 228 -9.01 -4.04 -22.21
N GLN A 229 -9.74 -3.37 -23.08
CA GLN A 229 -9.60 -3.54 -24.53
C GLN A 229 -8.37 -2.74 -25.01
N ILE A 230 -7.18 -3.22 -24.67
CA ILE A 230 -5.93 -2.69 -25.23
C ILE A 230 -5.67 -3.47 -26.51
N TYR A 231 -6.12 -2.90 -27.62
CA TYR A 231 -6.03 -3.40 -29.00
C TYR A 231 -6.85 -4.68 -29.29
N CYS A 232 -7.56 -4.68 -30.42
CA CYS A 232 -8.53 -5.68 -30.89
C CYS A 232 -8.02 -7.12 -31.11
N VAL A 233 -7.06 -7.64 -30.35
CA VAL A 233 -6.49 -8.98 -30.59
C VAL A 233 -6.31 -9.83 -29.32
N PHE A 234 -6.21 -9.25 -28.12
CA PHE A 234 -6.08 -10.05 -26.88
C PHE A 234 -6.87 -9.48 -25.71
N SER A 235 -7.79 -10.27 -25.17
CA SER A 235 -8.53 -9.97 -23.94
C SER A 235 -7.60 -10.07 -22.73
N VAL A 236 -7.09 -8.95 -22.23
CA VAL A 236 -6.38 -8.92 -20.93
C VAL A 236 -7.40 -8.59 -19.84
N PHE A 237 -7.68 -9.56 -18.96
CA PHE A 237 -8.50 -9.34 -17.78
C PHE A 237 -7.71 -8.49 -16.78
N ALA A 238 -8.27 -7.35 -16.37
CA ALA A 238 -7.71 -6.55 -15.29
C ALA A 238 -8.81 -5.99 -14.38
N HIS A 239 -8.40 -5.67 -13.16
CA HIS A 239 -9.27 -5.29 -12.06
C HIS A 239 -9.37 -3.76 -11.95
N HIS A 240 -10.59 -3.21 -11.79
CA HIS A 240 -10.81 -1.78 -11.58
C HIS A 240 -10.40 -1.37 -10.16
N HIS A 241 -9.62 -0.29 -10.01
CA HIS A 241 -9.12 0.16 -8.71
C HIS A 241 -9.92 1.33 -8.11
N THR A 242 -11.15 1.56 -8.58
CA THR A 242 -11.99 2.67 -8.12
C THR A 242 -12.52 2.44 -6.71
N LEU A 243 -12.55 1.18 -6.24
CA LEU A 243 -12.90 0.78 -4.87
C LEU A 243 -14.12 1.57 -4.36
N VAL A 244 -15.24 1.28 -5.00
CA VAL A 244 -16.49 2.01 -4.82
C VAL A 244 -17.11 1.64 -3.48
N ASP A 245 -17.36 2.64 -2.65
CA ASP A 245 -18.21 2.58 -1.47
C ASP A 245 -18.84 3.95 -1.20
N LEU A 246 -19.72 4.01 -0.20
CA LEU A 246 -20.32 5.26 0.26
C LEU A 246 -19.21 6.25 0.69
N ASN A 247 -18.96 7.27 -0.14
CA ASN A 247 -18.21 8.48 0.24
C ASN A 247 -19.02 9.34 1.24
N LEU A 248 -19.77 8.70 2.14
CA LEU A 248 -20.62 9.39 3.08
C LEU A 248 -19.74 9.98 4.18
N ILE A 249 -19.53 11.27 4.02
CA ILE A 249 -19.34 12.23 5.10
C ILE A 249 -20.56 12.07 6.01
N PHE A 250 -20.38 11.42 7.16
CA PHE A 250 -21.31 11.50 8.29
C PHE A 250 -20.76 12.51 9.31
#